data_AF-A0A9W8B0Y1-F1
#
_entry.id   AF-A0A9W8B0Y1-F1
#
_cell.length_a   1.000
_cell.length_b   1.000
_cell.length_c   1.000
_cell.angle_alpha   90.00
_cell.angle_beta   90.00
_cell.angle_gamma   90.00
#
_symmetry.space_group_name_H-M   'P 1'
#
loop_
_entity.id
_entity.type
_entity.pdbx_description
1 polymer ?
#
loop_
_entity_poly.entity_id
_entity_poly.type
_entity_poly.pdbx_seq_one_letter_code
_entity_poly.pdbx_strand_id
1 'polypeptide(L)'
;MVNRSDRRLLLLPSRPALSESLAQVLDLVTRDFVHSWYHDLTDDHDFANEIHAAVSHVCRRLEARARRIDWPDLLFHGVLPVVKAHLQDYHQVTAKVGTDYGGGQHSADDLFHRFQPHPALDMPLNETRYFRRLTDQLLPHVLLPADCQSPSVRYLIREVVTNIVWKNLVDALSEPATVYEAIIT
;
A
#
# COMPACT_ATOMS: atom_id res chain seq x y z
N MET A 1 29.74 2.02 -18.10
CA MET A 1 30.15 1.28 -16.89
C MET A 1 29.63 2.08 -15.70
N VAL A 2 28.56 1.62 -15.03
CA VAL A 2 27.93 2.35 -13.92
C VAL A 2 28.75 2.13 -12.64
N ASN A 3 29.09 3.22 -11.93
CA ASN A 3 30.01 3.23 -10.80
C ASN A 3 29.43 2.44 -9.60
N ARG A 4 30.28 1.82 -8.77
CA ARG A 4 29.85 1.05 -7.59
C ARG A 4 29.09 1.89 -6.56
N SER A 5 29.31 3.21 -6.56
CA SER A 5 28.58 4.18 -5.72
C SER A 5 27.13 4.37 -6.19
N ASP A 6 26.88 4.43 -7.50
CA ASP A 6 25.53 4.59 -8.09
C ASP A 6 24.63 3.38 -7.79
N ARG A 7 25.21 2.18 -7.75
CA ARG A 7 24.45 0.96 -7.41
C ARG A 7 23.86 0.98 -6.00
N ARG A 8 24.44 1.74 -5.07
CA ARG A 8 23.91 1.87 -3.70
C ARG A 8 22.69 2.80 -3.63
N LEU A 9 22.48 3.66 -4.63
CA LEU A 9 21.35 4.58 -4.74
C LEU A 9 20.17 4.01 -5.54
N LEU A 10 20.36 2.86 -6.21
CA LEU A 10 19.27 2.20 -6.93
C LEU A 10 18.23 1.63 -5.95
N LEU A 11 17.08 2.29 -5.88
CA LEU A 11 15.86 1.86 -5.20
C LEU A 11 15.38 0.51 -5.73
N LEU A 12 15.40 0.32 -7.06
CA LEU A 12 14.93 -0.89 -7.74
C LEU A 12 15.96 -1.43 -8.75
N PRO A 13 16.90 -2.28 -8.31
CA PRO A 13 17.93 -2.89 -9.17
C PRO A 13 17.43 -3.54 -10.46
N SER A 14 16.23 -4.15 -10.46
CA SER A 14 15.67 -4.82 -11.65
C SER A 14 15.03 -3.85 -12.65
N ARG A 15 14.73 -2.61 -12.25
CA ARG A 15 14.06 -1.62 -13.10
C ARG A 15 14.79 -0.27 -13.01
N PRO A 16 15.89 -0.08 -13.75
CA PRO A 16 16.73 1.10 -13.61
C PRO A 16 15.99 2.41 -13.94
N ALA A 17 15.16 2.42 -15.00
CA ALA A 17 14.39 3.60 -15.36
C ALA A 17 13.40 4.03 -14.26
N LEU A 18 12.66 3.07 -13.69
CA LEU A 18 11.75 3.34 -12.56
C LEU A 18 12.53 3.75 -11.30
N SER A 19 13.67 3.13 -11.06
CA SER A 19 14.53 3.47 -9.93
C SER A 19 15.03 4.91 -9.99
N GLU A 20 15.32 5.41 -11.19
CA GLU A 20 15.74 6.81 -11.40
C GLU A 20 14.57 7.76 -11.14
N SER A 21 13.39 7.50 -11.69
CA SER A 21 12.21 8.33 -11.44
C SER A 21 11.83 8.37 -9.95
N LEU A 22 11.88 7.23 -9.26
CA LEU A 22 11.60 7.17 -7.82
C LEU A 22 12.67 7.91 -7.00
N ALA A 23 13.94 7.86 -7.40
CA ALA A 23 15.00 8.60 -6.73
C ALA A 23 14.79 10.11 -6.87
N GLN A 24 14.43 10.59 -8.07
CA GLN A 24 14.10 11.99 -8.30
C GLN A 24 12.90 12.46 -7.45
N VAL A 25 11.86 11.63 -7.33
CA VAL A 25 10.72 11.93 -6.45
C VAL A 25 11.18 12.02 -4.99
N LEU A 26 12.03 11.11 -4.54
CA LEU A 26 12.56 11.14 -3.17
C LEU A 26 13.44 12.37 -2.92
N ASP A 27 14.26 12.78 -3.88
CA ASP A 27 15.06 14.00 -3.83
C ASP A 27 14.15 15.24 -3.69
N LEU A 28 13.08 15.31 -4.49
CA LEU A 28 12.10 16.41 -4.42
C LEU A 28 11.38 16.46 -3.07
N VAL A 29 10.93 15.30 -2.56
CA VAL A 29 10.28 15.21 -1.25
C VAL A 29 11.23 15.64 -0.13
N THR A 30 12.49 15.17 -0.17
CA THR A 30 13.48 15.53 0.85
C THR A 30 13.81 17.02 0.80
N ARG A 31 13.96 17.59 -0.39
CA ARG A 31 14.17 19.03 -0.57
C ARG A 31 13.00 19.86 0.00
N ASP A 32 11.76 19.51 -0.34
CA ASP A 32 10.61 20.35 -0.04
C ASP A 32 10.11 20.16 1.41
N PHE A 33 10.20 18.95 1.95
CA PHE A 33 9.62 18.59 3.26
C PHE A 33 10.64 18.31 4.36
N VAL A 34 11.94 18.20 4.07
CA VAL A 34 12.97 17.98 5.09
C VAL A 34 13.90 19.17 5.17
N HIS A 35 14.51 19.56 4.04
CA HIS A 35 15.47 20.68 4.04
C HIS A 35 14.83 22.01 4.46
N SER A 36 13.53 22.19 4.23
CA SER A 36 12.78 23.40 4.57
C SER A 36 12.74 23.74 6.06
N TRP A 37 13.02 22.79 6.96
CA TRP A 37 13.09 23.02 8.41
C TRP A 37 14.36 22.46 9.04
N TYR A 38 15.01 21.47 8.42
CA TYR A 38 16.17 20.81 9.02
C TYR A 38 17.42 21.71 9.03
N HIS A 39 17.61 22.51 7.97
CA HIS A 39 18.70 23.49 7.91
C HIS A 39 18.62 24.58 8.99
N ASP A 40 17.41 24.90 9.47
CA ASP A 40 17.21 25.88 10.53
C ASP A 40 17.59 25.31 11.91
N LEU A 41 17.67 23.98 12.05
CA LEU A 41 17.98 23.30 13.31
C LEU A 41 19.45 22.93 13.42
N THR A 42 20.10 22.53 12.32
CA THR A 42 21.47 22.04 12.33
C THR A 42 22.18 22.21 10.98
N ASP A 43 23.50 22.32 11.02
CA ASP A 43 24.38 22.32 9.83
C ASP A 43 24.71 20.90 9.34
N ASP A 44 24.25 19.87 10.03
CA ASP A 44 24.36 18.48 9.58
C ASP A 44 23.51 18.28 8.31
N HIS A 45 24.01 17.49 7.36
CA HIS A 45 23.33 17.16 6.10
C HIS A 45 23.13 15.64 5.94
N ASP A 46 23.52 14.85 6.95
CA ASP A 46 23.51 13.40 6.86
C ASP A 46 22.10 12.80 6.99
N PHE A 47 21.16 13.51 7.62
CA PHE A 47 19.78 13.03 7.78
C PHE A 47 19.08 12.74 6.44
N ALA A 48 19.30 13.57 5.42
CA ALA A 48 18.78 13.33 4.08
C ALA A 48 19.34 12.02 3.49
N ASN A 49 20.64 11.78 3.67
CA ASN A 49 21.29 10.54 3.21
C ASN A 49 20.73 9.31 3.95
N GLU A 50 20.41 9.43 5.24
CA GLU A 50 19.79 8.37 6.02
C GLU A 50 18.38 8.03 5.51
N ILE A 51 17.58 9.04 5.17
CA ILE A 51 16.25 8.83 4.53
C ILE A 51 16.41 8.05 3.23
N HIS A 52 17.34 8.47 2.36
CA HIS A 52 17.61 7.78 1.09
C HIS A 52 18.04 6.33 1.29
N ALA A 53 18.89 6.06 2.28
CA ALA A 53 19.35 4.72 2.60
C ALA A 53 18.19 3.85 3.13
N ALA A 54 17.34 4.40 4.00
CA ALA A 54 16.18 3.70 4.56
C ALA A 54 15.15 3.33 3.48
N VAL A 55 14.78 4.29 2.61
CA VAL A 55 13.84 4.04 1.50
C VAL A 55 14.44 3.04 0.51
N SER A 56 15.73 3.17 0.17
CA SER A 56 16.43 2.18 -0.68
C SER A 56 16.38 0.78 -0.10
N HIS A 57 16.58 0.65 1.22
CA HIS A 57 16.49 -0.64 1.90
C HIS A 57 15.09 -1.25 1.78
N VAL A 58 14.06 -0.45 2.09
CA VAL A 58 12.66 -0.85 1.99
C VAL A 58 12.31 -1.30 0.57
N CYS A 59 12.63 -0.49 -0.45
CA CYS A 59 12.37 -0.81 -1.86
C CYS A 59 13.05 -2.13 -2.27
N ARG A 60 14.32 -2.35 -1.90
CA ARG A 60 15.03 -3.59 -2.21
C ARG A 60 14.42 -4.81 -1.53
N ARG A 61 13.97 -4.68 -0.27
CA ARG A 61 13.31 -5.78 0.43
C ARG A 61 11.97 -6.12 -0.20
N LEU A 62 11.18 -5.12 -0.57
CA LEU A 62 9.93 -5.31 -1.31
C LEU A 62 10.17 -5.95 -2.67
N GLU A 63 11.16 -5.47 -3.43
CA GLU A 63 11.52 -6.01 -4.74
C GLU A 63 12.02 -7.48 -4.64
N ALA A 64 12.86 -7.79 -3.64
CA ALA A 64 13.30 -9.16 -3.40
C ALA A 64 12.16 -10.11 -3.04
N ARG A 65 11.14 -9.63 -2.30
CA ARG A 65 9.93 -10.41 -2.01
C ARG A 65 9.05 -10.57 -3.24
N ALA A 66 8.80 -9.48 -3.96
CA ALA A 66 8.01 -9.46 -5.19
C ALA A 66 8.56 -10.43 -6.24
N ARG A 67 9.88 -10.55 -6.38
CA ARG A 67 10.52 -11.51 -7.30
C ARG A 67 10.35 -12.98 -6.90
N ARG A 68 10.02 -13.27 -5.65
CA ARG A 68 9.79 -14.65 -5.16
C ARG A 68 8.34 -15.08 -5.29
N ILE A 69 7.44 -14.17 -5.63
CA ILE A 69 6.02 -14.46 -5.81
C ILE A 69 5.83 -15.05 -7.21
N ASP A 70 5.14 -16.18 -7.27
CA ASP A 70 4.58 -16.70 -8.53
C ASP A 70 3.35 -15.85 -8.88
N TRP A 71 3.57 -14.85 -9.73
CA TRP A 71 2.54 -13.90 -10.13
C TRP A 71 1.37 -14.55 -10.88
N PRO A 72 1.61 -15.43 -11.86
CA PRO A 72 0.53 -16.22 -12.47
C PRO A 72 -0.29 -16.98 -11.43
N ASP A 73 0.34 -17.72 -10.53
CA ASP A 73 -0.41 -18.51 -9.53
C ASP A 73 -1.24 -17.61 -8.59
N LEU A 74 -0.62 -16.55 -8.06
CA LEU A 74 -1.32 -15.57 -7.22
C LEU A 74 -2.51 -14.95 -7.94
N LEU A 75 -2.37 -14.61 -9.22
CA LEU A 75 -3.44 -13.98 -9.99
C LEU A 75 -4.57 -14.96 -10.30
N PHE A 76 -4.25 -16.13 -10.87
CA PHE A 76 -5.25 -17.08 -11.36
C PHE A 76 -5.91 -17.91 -10.26
N HIS A 77 -5.18 -18.28 -9.21
CA HIS A 77 -5.69 -19.11 -8.12
C HIS A 77 -5.97 -18.33 -6.83
N GLY A 78 -5.44 -17.11 -6.69
CA GLY A 78 -5.70 -16.22 -5.55
C GLY A 78 -6.71 -15.13 -5.86
N VAL A 79 -6.30 -14.14 -6.67
CA VAL A 79 -7.05 -12.88 -6.86
C VAL A 79 -8.32 -13.08 -7.69
N LEU A 80 -8.23 -13.68 -8.87
CA LEU A 80 -9.36 -13.83 -9.79
C LEU A 80 -10.53 -14.63 -9.19
N PRO A 81 -10.32 -15.73 -8.45
CA PRO A 81 -11.40 -16.44 -7.78
C PRO A 81 -12.14 -15.57 -6.76
N VAL A 82 -11.42 -14.75 -5.99
CA VAL A 82 -12.01 -13.83 -5.00
C VAL A 82 -12.84 -12.75 -5.71
N VAL A 83 -12.30 -12.14 -6.77
CA VAL A 83 -13.04 -11.15 -7.58
C VAL A 83 -14.29 -11.76 -8.20
N LYS A 84 -14.18 -12.97 -8.77
CA LYS A 84 -15.30 -13.68 -9.34
C LYS A 84 -16.39 -13.97 -8.29
N ALA A 85 -16.01 -14.46 -7.11
CA ALA A 85 -16.95 -14.71 -6.03
C ALA A 85 -17.64 -13.42 -5.59
N HIS A 86 -16.88 -12.34 -5.41
CA HIS A 86 -17.41 -11.03 -5.07
C HIS A 86 -18.44 -10.52 -6.09
N LEU A 87 -18.15 -10.63 -7.39
CA LEU A 87 -19.08 -10.24 -8.46
C LEU A 87 -20.34 -11.12 -8.48
N GLN A 88 -20.19 -12.43 -8.28
CA GLN A 88 -21.32 -13.35 -8.21
C GLN A 88 -22.23 -13.03 -7.03
N ASP A 89 -21.65 -12.75 -5.86
CA ASP A 89 -22.39 -12.38 -4.66
C ASP A 89 -23.10 -11.04 -4.83
N TYR A 90 -22.43 -10.05 -5.45
CA TYR A 90 -23.01 -8.76 -5.74
C TYR A 90 -24.20 -8.87 -6.71
N HIS A 91 -24.07 -9.70 -7.76
CA HIS A 91 -25.18 -9.98 -8.69
C HIS A 91 -26.37 -10.67 -7.99
N GLN A 92 -26.11 -11.60 -7.08
CA GLN A 92 -27.17 -12.25 -6.30
C GLN A 92 -27.89 -11.27 -5.37
N VAL A 93 -27.14 -10.38 -4.73
CA VAL A 93 -27.67 -9.36 -3.82
C VAL A 93 -28.53 -8.37 -4.60
N THR A 94 -27.99 -7.78 -5.67
CA THR A 94 -28.70 -6.82 -6.53
C THR A 94 -29.98 -7.39 -7.12
N ALA A 95 -30.02 -8.67 -7.49
CA ALA A 95 -31.24 -9.34 -7.95
C ALA A 95 -32.33 -9.48 -6.87
N LYS A 96 -31.94 -9.44 -5.58
CA LYS A 96 -32.84 -9.57 -4.43
C LYS A 96 -33.27 -8.22 -3.82
N VAL A 97 -32.58 -7.13 -4.14
CA VAL A 97 -32.92 -5.78 -3.65
C VAL A 97 -34.37 -5.44 -4.02
N GLY A 98 -35.15 -4.95 -3.05
CA GLY A 98 -36.57 -4.61 -3.27
C GLY A 98 -37.53 -5.80 -3.42
N THR A 99 -37.05 -7.03 -3.27
CA THR A 99 -37.89 -8.23 -3.19
C THR A 99 -38.07 -8.69 -1.73
N ASP A 100 -39.09 -9.51 -1.45
CA ASP A 100 -39.30 -10.10 -0.12
C ASP A 100 -38.10 -10.93 0.35
N TYR A 101 -37.35 -11.52 -0.59
CA TYR A 101 -36.12 -12.27 -0.32
C TYR A 101 -34.92 -11.39 0.05
N GLY A 102 -35.00 -10.07 -0.19
CA GLY A 102 -34.01 -9.08 0.21
C GLY A 102 -34.18 -8.57 1.63
N GLY A 103 -35.13 -9.12 2.40
CA GLY A 103 -35.37 -8.69 3.80
C GLY A 103 -35.77 -7.22 3.91
N GLY A 104 -36.48 -6.70 2.90
CA GLY A 104 -36.96 -5.32 2.84
C GLY A 104 -35.86 -4.27 2.67
N GLN A 105 -34.62 -4.66 2.31
CA GLN A 105 -33.56 -3.70 2.01
C GLN A 105 -33.76 -3.09 0.61
N HIS A 106 -33.57 -1.78 0.51
CA HIS A 106 -33.66 -1.03 -0.75
C HIS A 106 -32.28 -0.59 -1.29
N SER A 107 -31.23 -0.71 -0.48
CA SER A 107 -29.84 -0.45 -0.89
C SER A 107 -29.13 -1.75 -1.19
N ALA A 108 -28.47 -1.83 -2.35
CA ALA A 108 -27.62 -2.97 -2.71
C ALA A 108 -26.42 -3.08 -1.77
N ASP A 109 -25.86 -1.96 -1.33
CA ASP A 109 -24.64 -1.93 -0.52
C ASP A 109 -24.90 -2.47 0.89
N ASP A 110 -26.02 -2.07 1.51
CA ASP A 110 -26.41 -2.56 2.85
C ASP A 110 -26.71 -4.06 2.84
N LEU A 111 -27.38 -4.52 1.78
CA LEU A 111 -27.68 -5.94 1.60
C LEU A 111 -26.41 -6.74 1.31
N PHE A 112 -25.46 -6.17 0.57
CA PHE A 112 -24.17 -6.79 0.28
C PHE A 112 -23.31 -6.91 1.53
N HIS A 113 -23.20 -5.86 2.34
CA HIS A 113 -22.45 -5.91 3.61
C HIS A 113 -23.01 -6.95 4.58
N ARG A 114 -24.33 -7.14 4.61
CA ARG A 114 -24.95 -8.24 5.39
C ARG A 114 -24.64 -9.62 4.85
N PHE A 115 -24.52 -9.76 3.53
CA PHE A 115 -24.21 -11.04 2.88
C PHE A 115 -22.72 -11.40 3.02
N GLN A 116 -21.84 -10.42 2.91
CA GLN A 116 -20.38 -10.54 3.02
C GLN A 116 -19.84 -9.53 4.06
N PRO A 117 -19.97 -9.83 5.37
CA PRO A 117 -19.54 -8.90 6.41
C PRO A 117 -18.01 -8.83 6.46
N HIS A 118 -17.47 -7.63 6.25
CA HIS A 118 -16.03 -7.37 6.36
C HIS A 118 -15.69 -6.56 7.62
N PRO A 119 -14.72 -6.98 8.47
CA PRO A 119 -14.41 -6.31 9.74
C PRO A 119 -14.04 -4.83 9.63
N ALA A 120 -13.51 -4.41 8.47
CA ALA A 120 -13.16 -3.02 8.20
C ALA A 120 -14.40 -2.14 7.95
N LEU A 121 -15.49 -2.70 7.42
CA LEU A 121 -16.64 -1.95 6.93
C LEU A 121 -17.73 -1.73 7.99
N ASP A 122 -17.61 -2.37 9.16
CA ASP A 122 -18.61 -2.21 10.23
C ASP A 122 -18.69 -0.78 10.79
N MET A 123 -17.54 -0.11 10.93
CA MET A 123 -17.43 1.25 11.46
C MET A 123 -16.20 1.95 10.87
N PRO A 124 -16.20 3.28 10.65
CA PRO A 124 -15.04 4.01 10.11
C PRO A 124 -13.76 3.83 10.95
N LEU A 125 -13.91 3.70 12.28
CA LEU A 125 -12.80 3.42 13.19
C LEU A 125 -12.21 2.01 13.00
N ASN A 126 -13.03 1.05 12.57
CA ASN A 126 -12.60 -0.33 12.36
C ASN A 126 -11.77 -0.47 11.10
N GLU A 127 -12.07 0.29 10.05
CA GLU A 127 -11.23 0.35 8.85
C GLU A 127 -9.80 0.79 9.19
N THR A 128 -9.66 1.90 9.92
CA THR A 128 -8.33 2.38 10.32
C THR A 128 -7.62 1.37 11.22
N ARG A 129 -8.34 0.68 12.12
CA ARG A 129 -7.77 -0.41 12.95
C ARG A 129 -7.32 -1.61 12.11
N TYR A 130 -8.09 -1.96 11.09
CA TYR A 130 -7.78 -3.04 10.17
C TYR A 130 -6.49 -2.75 9.41
N PHE A 131 -6.36 -1.55 8.82
CA PHE A 131 -5.13 -1.12 8.16
C PHE A 131 -3.92 -1.00 9.08
N ARG A 132 -4.11 -0.53 10.32
CA ARG A 132 -3.04 -0.54 11.35
C ARG A 132 -2.55 -1.96 11.61
N ARG A 133 -3.46 -2.92 11.74
CA ARG A 133 -3.12 -4.33 11.97
C ARG A 133 -2.38 -4.95 10.78
N LEU A 134 -2.83 -4.68 9.55
CA LEU A 134 -2.13 -5.11 8.34
C LEU A 134 -0.71 -4.53 8.28
N THR A 135 -0.58 -3.24 8.59
CA THR A 135 0.71 -2.57 8.63
C THR A 135 1.63 -3.16 9.69
N ASP A 136 1.13 -3.37 10.91
CA ASP A 136 1.90 -3.98 12.01
C ASP A 136 2.43 -5.38 11.64
N GLN A 137 1.68 -6.15 10.84
CA GLN A 137 2.13 -7.44 10.30
C GLN A 137 3.17 -7.29 9.18
N LEU A 138 3.09 -6.23 8.39
CA LEU A 138 3.97 -5.97 7.26
C LEU A 138 5.33 -5.36 7.67
N LEU A 139 5.35 -4.48 8.67
CA LEU A 139 6.56 -3.74 9.07
C LEU A 139 7.79 -4.63 9.37
N PRO A 140 7.68 -5.76 10.09
CA PRO A 140 8.83 -6.64 10.38
C PRO A 140 9.50 -7.23 9.12
N HIS A 141 8.76 -7.28 8.00
CA HIS A 141 9.26 -7.83 6.74
C HIS A 141 9.93 -6.79 5.85
N VAL A 142 9.74 -5.51 6.14
CA VAL A 142 10.10 -4.39 5.27
C VAL A 142 11.14 -3.48 5.91
N LEU A 143 11.01 -3.21 7.21
CA LEU A 143 11.95 -2.34 7.94
C LEU A 143 13.26 -3.06 8.31
N LEU A 144 14.26 -2.25 8.64
CA LEU A 144 15.50 -2.71 9.27
C LEU A 144 15.20 -3.24 10.69
N PRO A 145 15.94 -4.26 11.16
CA PRO A 145 15.75 -4.77 12.52
C PRO A 145 15.92 -3.70 13.61
N ALA A 146 16.81 -2.72 13.41
CA ALA A 146 17.03 -1.61 14.33
C ALA A 146 15.78 -0.70 14.43
N ASP A 147 15.22 -0.32 13.28
CA ASP A 147 14.04 0.56 13.22
C ASP A 147 12.79 -0.13 13.76
N CYS A 148 12.66 -1.45 13.56
CA CYS A 148 11.58 -2.24 14.14
C CYS A 148 11.60 -2.27 15.67
N GLN A 149 12.77 -2.12 16.29
CA GLN A 149 12.90 -2.12 17.75
C GLN A 149 12.49 -0.78 18.38
N SER A 150 12.56 0.32 17.61
CA SER A 150 12.13 1.64 18.08
C SER A 150 10.59 1.76 18.04
N PRO A 151 9.90 1.86 19.20
CA PRO A 151 8.45 1.95 19.23
C PRO A 151 7.94 3.21 18.52
N SER A 152 8.65 4.33 18.68
CA SER A 152 8.28 5.62 18.09
C SER A 152 8.32 5.57 16.56
N VAL A 153 9.39 5.03 15.99
CA VAL A 153 9.54 4.88 14.52
C VAL A 153 8.47 3.93 14.00
N ARG A 154 8.25 2.80 14.67
CA ARG A 154 7.21 1.83 14.27
C ARG A 154 5.81 2.45 14.25
N TYR A 155 5.45 3.19 15.30
CA TYR A 155 4.13 3.85 15.36
C TYR A 155 3.98 4.95 14.32
N LEU A 156 5.01 5.78 14.13
CA LEU A 156 4.99 6.82 13.11
C LEU A 156 4.79 6.22 11.71
N ILE A 157 5.61 5.25 11.33
CA ILE A 157 5.50 4.59 10.02
C ILE A 157 4.15 3.89 9.88
N ARG A 158 3.64 3.27 10.95
CA ARG A 158 2.31 2.64 10.91
C ARG A 158 1.21 3.63 10.57
N GLU A 159 1.20 4.79 11.22
CA GLU A 159 0.18 5.81 10.95
C GLU A 159 0.32 6.42 9.56
N VAL A 160 1.55 6.63 9.08
CA VAL A 160 1.84 7.09 7.72
C VAL A 160 1.33 6.08 6.69
N VAL A 161 1.74 4.82 6.79
CA VAL A 161 1.33 3.77 5.84
C VAL A 161 -0.18 3.53 5.91
N THR A 162 -0.78 3.57 7.11
CA THR A 162 -2.24 3.41 7.26
C THR A 162 -3.01 4.52 6.55
N ASN A 163 -2.66 5.78 6.78
CA ASN A 163 -3.48 6.89 6.30
C ASN A 163 -3.11 7.36 4.89
N ILE A 164 -1.85 7.21 4.48
CA ILE A 164 -1.36 7.71 3.19
C ILE A 164 -1.27 6.60 2.14
N VAL A 165 -0.97 5.36 2.55
CA VAL A 165 -0.82 4.26 1.59
C VAL A 165 -2.10 3.45 1.51
N TRP A 166 -2.55 2.84 2.61
CA TRP A 166 -3.68 1.91 2.55
C TRP A 166 -5.00 2.57 2.16
N LYS A 167 -5.35 3.70 2.78
CA LYS A 167 -6.60 4.41 2.46
C LYS A 167 -6.64 4.85 1.00
N ASN A 168 -5.64 5.63 0.58
CA ASN A 168 -5.54 6.09 -0.81
C ASN A 168 -5.49 4.92 -1.81
N LEU A 169 -4.83 3.81 -1.48
CA LEU A 169 -4.79 2.63 -2.34
C LEU A 169 -6.18 1.98 -2.47
N VAL A 170 -6.90 1.81 -1.37
CA VAL A 170 -8.24 1.21 -1.39
C VAL A 170 -9.22 2.12 -2.11
N ASP A 171 -9.17 3.42 -1.87
CA ASP A 171 -10.01 4.41 -2.57
C ASP A 171 -9.73 4.36 -4.09
N ALA A 172 -8.46 4.41 -4.48
CA ALA A 172 -8.07 4.32 -5.89
C ALA A 172 -8.49 2.99 -6.53
N LEU A 173 -8.30 1.85 -5.85
CA LEU A 173 -8.72 0.54 -6.39
C LEU A 173 -10.25 0.36 -6.41
N SER A 174 -10.99 1.20 -5.68
CA SER A 174 -12.46 1.21 -5.71
C SER A 174 -13.00 1.98 -6.91
N GLU A 175 -12.17 2.81 -7.57
CA GLU A 175 -12.56 3.53 -8.77
C GLU A 175 -12.49 2.64 -10.01
N PRO A 176 -13.59 2.48 -10.77
CA PRO A 176 -13.61 1.63 -11.97
C PRO A 176 -12.59 2.04 -13.04
N ALA A 177 -12.31 3.34 -13.15
CA ALA A 177 -11.34 3.89 -14.10
C ALA A 177 -9.93 3.38 -13.79
N THR A 178 -9.51 3.44 -12.52
CA THR A 178 -8.20 2.96 -12.09
C THR A 178 -8.04 1.46 -12.32
N VAL A 179 -9.08 0.67 -12.07
CA VAL A 179 -9.06 -0.77 -12.35
C VAL A 179 -8.93 -1.05 -13.85
N TYR A 180 -9.68 -0.31 -14.67
CA TYR A 180 -9.62 -0.44 -16.13
C TYR A 180 -8.23 -0.11 -16.68
N GLU A 181 -7.64 1.00 -16.24
CA GLU A 181 -6.27 1.39 -16.61
C GLU A 181 -5.25 0.33 -16.18
N ALA A 182 -5.39 -0.20 -14.96
CA ALA A 182 -4.48 -1.23 -14.44
C ALA A 182 -4.50 -2.56 -15.24
N ILE A 183 -5.61 -2.87 -15.93
CA ILE A 183 -5.73 -4.11 -16.73
C ILE A 183 -5.14 -3.94 -18.14
N ILE A 184 -5.19 -2.73 -18.70
CA ILE A 184 -4.81 -2.48 -20.10
C ILE A 184 -3.33 -2.13 -20.26
N THR A 185 -2.69 -1.64 -19.20
CA THR A 185 -1.29 -1.20 -19.20
C THR A 185 -0.33 -2.32 -18.81
#